data_AF-A0A2E8DB83-F1
#
_entry.id   AF-A0A2E8DB83-F1
#
_cell.length_a   1.000
_cell.length_b   1.000
_cell.length_c   1.000
_cell.angle_alpha   90.00
_cell.angle_beta   90.00
_cell.angle_gamma   90.00
#
_symmetry.space_group_name_H-M   'P 1'
#
loop_
_entity.id
_entity.type
_entity.pdbx_description
1 polymer ?
#
loop_
_entity_poly.entity_id
_entity_poly.type
_entity_poly.pdbx_seq_one_letter_code
_entity_poly.pdbx_strand_id
1 'polypeptide(L)'
;MLTCYNHTLRLPNNDLTYLAFRLAVQETLSDLELSLDLNEEPDPPTGFLTEVPFLEQVPLPVQIDLLAATWAQQRQPRLIQASLLDAAIIYAACTTASRLATDSPELVIPFLVAGPRNPTPRALQKAQGKMDDLFDEFWDDQDFLMVSDFQDMHPDQARQLKQQLGLPDEYLQPLYDALGRGRVSGAISANLQGLLTDEEIQDALPLIRAPWPPEARLVNDTFCRGIEDEYHGLLIGPCDEVAAEQEADCRFIVEISAAKDGFDCSYTEWIDHLREDVHRIADQHEVVPVVVPGEDKESIRAAINQAQSAGLMDGTRIVSRDDGWGVVDEDGYFLEDPNVAAWVHEDDEDLPAMVFSTAEEAYSAYRRSCAAGKARMRRREEALKRISNGE
;
A
#
# COMPACT_ATOMS: atom_id res chain seq x y z
N MET A 1 14.57 -0.17 27.55
CA MET A 1 15.29 -1.43 27.79
C MET A 1 14.29 -2.53 27.62
N LEU A 2 14.52 -3.36 26.61
CA LEU A 2 13.65 -4.49 26.28
C LEU A 2 13.86 -5.62 27.27
N THR A 3 12.75 -6.30 27.56
CA THR A 3 12.69 -7.36 28.55
C THR A 3 11.66 -8.40 28.13
N CYS A 4 11.83 -9.63 28.56
CA CYS A 4 10.87 -10.71 28.33
C CYS A 4 10.54 -11.43 29.66
N TYR A 5 9.61 -12.38 29.60
CA TYR A 5 9.10 -13.17 30.74
C TYR A 5 8.85 -12.32 32.00
N ASN A 6 7.95 -11.33 31.92
CA ASN A 6 7.62 -10.41 33.03
C ASN A 6 8.81 -9.66 33.62
N HIS A 7 9.69 -9.11 32.77
CA HIS A 7 10.86 -8.32 33.15
C HIS A 7 12.00 -9.08 33.85
N THR A 8 12.02 -10.41 33.74
CA THR A 8 13.05 -11.25 34.39
C THR A 8 14.37 -11.25 33.63
N LEU A 9 14.31 -11.26 32.29
CA LEU A 9 15.47 -11.13 31.42
C LEU A 9 15.46 -9.78 30.71
N ARG A 10 16.66 -9.31 30.37
CA ARG A 10 16.90 -7.99 29.76
C ARG A 10 17.85 -8.18 28.60
N LEU A 11 17.50 -7.61 27.45
CA LEU A 11 18.45 -7.51 26.36
C LEU A 11 19.60 -6.61 26.85
N PRO A 12 20.87 -7.06 26.80
CA PRO A 12 21.96 -6.25 27.30
C PRO A 12 22.12 -4.98 26.46
N ASN A 13 22.60 -3.89 27.07
CA ASN A 13 22.95 -2.67 26.35
C ASN A 13 24.48 -2.57 26.29
N ASN A 14 25.07 -3.41 25.45
CA ASN A 14 26.52 -3.55 25.29
C ASN A 14 26.93 -3.42 23.81
N ASP A 15 28.23 -3.60 23.53
CA ASP A 15 28.75 -3.53 22.16
C ASP A 15 28.14 -4.60 21.25
N LEU A 16 27.85 -5.82 21.73
CA LEU A 16 27.27 -6.88 20.90
C LEU A 16 25.88 -6.51 20.39
N THR A 17 25.02 -6.00 21.26
CA THR A 17 23.68 -5.54 20.85
C THR A 17 23.77 -4.36 19.88
N TYR A 18 24.69 -3.42 20.11
CA TYR A 18 24.91 -2.35 19.14
C TYR A 18 25.38 -2.89 17.79
N LEU A 19 26.33 -3.83 17.78
CA LEU A 19 26.84 -4.45 16.54
C LEU A 19 25.74 -5.15 15.75
N ALA A 20 24.89 -5.93 16.42
CA ALA A 20 23.79 -6.65 15.77
C ALA A 20 22.87 -5.69 14.99
N PHE A 21 22.32 -4.70 15.70
CA PHE A 21 21.44 -3.69 15.10
C PHE A 21 22.14 -2.87 14.02
N ARG A 22 23.42 -2.53 14.23
CA ARG A 22 24.17 -1.66 13.33
C ARG A 22 24.48 -2.34 12.00
N LEU A 23 24.84 -3.62 12.04
CA LEU A 23 25.14 -4.37 10.83
C LEU A 23 23.85 -4.65 10.04
N ALA A 24 22.76 -5.01 10.73
CA ALA A 24 21.47 -5.23 10.09
C ALA A 24 20.89 -3.97 9.40
N VAL A 25 21.00 -2.78 10.03
CA VAL A 25 20.54 -1.55 9.38
C VAL A 25 21.42 -1.16 8.18
N GLN A 26 22.73 -1.40 8.25
CA GLN A 26 23.66 -1.06 7.17
C GLN A 26 23.49 -1.97 5.95
N GLU A 27 23.28 -3.28 6.17
CA GLU A 27 22.95 -4.21 5.08
C GLU A 27 21.63 -3.80 4.41
N THR A 28 20.58 -3.56 5.20
CA THR A 28 19.26 -3.20 4.65
C THR A 28 19.27 -1.85 3.94
N LEU A 29 20.05 -0.88 4.41
CA LEU A 29 20.27 0.39 3.70
C LEU A 29 21.00 0.18 2.38
N SER A 30 22.00 -0.70 2.35
CA SER A 30 22.74 -1.01 1.12
C SER A 30 21.82 -1.66 0.07
N ASP A 31 20.95 -2.59 0.50
CA ASP A 31 19.93 -3.20 -0.38
C ASP A 31 18.92 -2.16 -0.88
N LEU A 32 18.50 -1.23 -0.02
CA LEU A 32 17.60 -0.14 -0.38
C LEU A 32 18.25 0.78 -1.43
N GLU A 33 19.49 1.21 -1.21
CA GLU A 33 20.27 2.01 -2.16
C GLU A 33 20.38 1.31 -3.53
N LEU A 34 20.72 0.02 -3.53
CA LEU A 34 20.83 -0.78 -4.75
C LEU A 34 19.49 -0.87 -5.49
N SER A 35 18.38 -1.10 -4.79
CA SER A 35 17.06 -1.17 -5.41
C SER A 35 16.65 0.15 -6.09
N LEU A 36 16.95 1.29 -5.45
CA LEU A 36 16.65 2.62 -5.98
C LEU A 36 17.55 2.98 -7.17
N ASP A 37 18.84 2.63 -7.11
CA ASP A 37 19.80 2.89 -8.19
C ASP A 37 19.46 2.09 -9.46
N LEU A 38 19.04 0.83 -9.29
CA LEU A 38 18.67 -0.04 -10.41
C LEU A 38 17.27 0.28 -10.96
N ASN A 39 16.40 0.96 -10.19
CA ASN A 39 14.96 1.13 -10.50
C ASN A 39 14.27 -0.20 -10.85
N GLU A 40 14.77 -1.28 -10.26
CA GLU A 40 14.19 -2.62 -10.37
C GLU A 40 13.60 -2.94 -9.00
N GLU A 41 12.38 -3.48 -8.98
CA GLU A 41 11.88 -4.12 -7.77
C GLU A 41 12.85 -5.25 -7.44
N PRO A 42 13.49 -5.24 -6.25
CA PRO A 42 14.44 -6.28 -5.89
C PRO A 42 13.68 -7.61 -5.90
N ASP A 43 14.19 -8.59 -6.65
CA ASP A 43 13.60 -9.93 -6.66
C ASP A 43 13.69 -10.47 -5.21
N PRO A 44 12.55 -10.64 -4.51
CA PRO A 44 12.59 -11.00 -3.10
C PRO A 44 13.15 -12.41 -2.90
N PRO A 45 13.78 -12.67 -1.74
CA PRO A 45 13.79 -11.83 -0.53
C PRO A 45 15.09 -11.00 -0.33
N THR A 46 14.97 -9.73 0.10
CA THR A 46 16.10 -8.81 0.41
C THR A 46 15.96 -8.12 1.79
N GLY A 47 17.06 -7.59 2.34
CA GLY A 47 17.11 -6.99 3.66
C GLY A 47 17.35 -7.98 4.81
N PHE A 48 17.36 -7.46 6.05
CA PHE A 48 17.68 -8.29 7.22
C PHE A 48 16.51 -9.18 7.68
N LEU A 49 15.25 -8.84 7.37
CA LEU A 49 14.09 -9.66 7.79
C LEU A 49 13.93 -10.95 6.97
N THR A 50 14.78 -11.18 5.97
CA THR A 50 14.87 -12.45 5.24
C THR A 50 15.22 -13.64 6.14
N GLU A 51 15.84 -13.38 7.29
CA GLU A 51 16.12 -14.38 8.32
C GLU A 51 14.85 -14.87 9.04
N VAL A 52 13.70 -14.21 8.84
CA VAL A 52 12.38 -14.58 9.38
C VAL A 52 11.39 -14.75 8.22
N PRO A 53 11.14 -15.98 7.73
CA PRO A 53 10.37 -16.22 6.50
C PRO A 53 9.02 -15.52 6.45
N PHE A 54 8.29 -15.49 7.57
CA PHE A 54 6.99 -14.82 7.66
C PHE A 54 7.06 -13.29 7.40
N LEU A 55 8.21 -12.66 7.61
CA LEU A 55 8.43 -11.22 7.46
C LEU A 55 9.25 -10.86 6.21
N GLU A 56 9.58 -11.82 5.34
CA GLU A 56 10.44 -11.58 4.17
C GLU A 56 9.83 -10.60 3.15
N GLN A 57 8.49 -10.46 3.17
CA GLN A 57 7.74 -9.56 2.29
C GLN A 57 7.62 -8.13 2.84
N VAL A 58 8.17 -7.84 4.02
CA VAL A 58 8.13 -6.47 4.59
C VAL A 58 9.00 -5.55 3.72
N PRO A 59 8.48 -4.40 3.24
CA PRO A 59 9.24 -3.42 2.47
C PRO A 59 10.55 -2.98 3.13
N LEU A 60 11.65 -2.86 2.37
CA LEU A 60 12.98 -2.46 2.92
C LEU A 60 12.92 -1.20 3.82
N PRO A 61 12.22 -0.11 3.43
CA PRO A 61 12.11 1.06 4.32
C PRO A 61 11.40 0.75 5.64
N VAL A 62 10.41 -0.13 5.61
CA VAL A 62 9.65 -0.57 6.79
C VAL A 62 10.49 -1.49 7.66
N GLN A 63 11.32 -2.36 7.08
CA GLN A 63 12.29 -3.16 7.84
C GLN A 63 13.20 -2.23 8.67
N ILE A 64 13.74 -1.17 8.05
CA ILE A 64 14.59 -0.17 8.74
C ILE A 64 13.82 0.53 9.87
N ASP A 65 12.56 0.90 9.65
CA ASP A 65 11.73 1.54 10.68
C ASP A 65 11.42 0.62 11.87
N LEU A 66 11.12 -0.65 11.60
CA LEU A 66 10.92 -1.68 12.63
C LEU A 66 12.19 -1.89 13.48
N LEU A 67 13.35 -2.01 12.82
CA LEU A 67 14.64 -2.12 13.49
C LEU A 67 14.93 -0.87 14.35
N ALA A 68 14.72 0.32 13.78
CA ALA A 68 14.94 1.59 14.48
C ALA A 68 14.03 1.73 15.71
N ALA A 69 12.75 1.37 15.58
CA ALA A 69 11.80 1.41 16.69
C ALA A 69 12.24 0.46 17.82
N THR A 70 12.64 -0.77 17.49
CA THR A 70 13.14 -1.77 18.45
C THR A 70 14.40 -1.28 19.15
N TRP A 71 15.33 -0.67 18.41
CA TRP A 71 16.53 -0.04 18.96
C TRP A 71 16.20 1.11 19.92
N ALA A 72 15.29 2.00 19.52
CA ALA A 72 14.85 3.12 20.34
C ALA A 72 14.24 2.64 21.66
N GLN A 73 13.40 1.60 21.62
CA GLN A 73 12.85 0.94 22.82
C GLN A 73 13.94 0.36 23.70
N GLN A 74 14.94 -0.32 23.12
CA GLN A 74 16.05 -0.90 23.87
C GLN A 74 16.85 0.17 24.63
N ARG A 75 17.02 1.35 24.04
CA ARG A 75 17.73 2.48 24.67
C ARG A 75 16.98 3.18 25.80
N GLN A 76 15.67 3.01 25.92
CA GLN A 76 14.91 3.71 26.97
C GLN A 76 15.34 3.26 28.38
N PRO A 77 15.38 4.15 29.38
CA PRO A 77 15.72 3.78 30.75
C PRO A 77 14.62 2.94 31.42
N ARG A 78 13.37 3.05 30.95
CA ARG A 78 12.24 2.25 31.44
C ARG A 78 12.30 0.82 30.89
N LEU A 79 11.75 -0.11 31.67
CA LEU A 79 11.54 -1.49 31.24
C LEU A 79 10.34 -1.54 30.31
N ILE A 80 10.52 -2.18 29.16
CA ILE A 80 9.49 -2.38 28.13
C ILE A 80 9.43 -3.88 27.88
N GLN A 81 8.25 -4.46 27.96
CA GLN A 81 8.04 -5.85 27.63
C GLN A 81 8.10 -6.00 26.11
N ALA A 82 9.01 -6.83 25.63
CA ALA A 82 9.18 -7.16 24.22
C ALA A 82 7.97 -7.98 23.73
N SER A 83 7.50 -7.63 22.55
CA SER A 83 6.54 -8.39 21.76
C SER A 83 7.23 -9.50 20.97
N LEU A 84 6.44 -10.39 20.36
CA LEU A 84 6.96 -11.39 19.43
C LEU A 84 7.66 -10.77 18.22
N LEU A 85 7.20 -9.60 17.75
CA LEU A 85 7.85 -8.85 16.69
C LEU A 85 9.23 -8.31 17.14
N ASP A 86 9.35 -7.79 18.36
CA ASP A 86 10.65 -7.35 18.89
C ASP A 86 11.64 -8.54 18.94
N ALA A 87 11.16 -9.72 19.35
CA ALA A 87 11.96 -10.94 19.35
C ALA A 87 12.42 -11.33 17.94
N ALA A 88 11.52 -11.33 16.96
CA ALA A 88 11.84 -11.60 15.55
C ALA A 88 12.87 -10.62 14.98
N ILE A 89 12.75 -9.32 15.29
CA ILE A 89 13.70 -8.29 14.85
C ILE A 89 15.07 -8.49 15.49
N ILE A 90 15.13 -8.80 16.79
CA ILE A 90 16.41 -9.05 17.48
C ILE A 90 17.07 -10.31 16.95
N TYR A 91 16.30 -11.38 16.74
CA TYR A 91 16.78 -12.62 16.11
C TYR A 91 17.39 -12.31 14.74
N ALA A 92 16.62 -11.69 13.84
CA ALA A 92 17.07 -11.36 12.49
C ALA A 92 18.34 -10.48 12.52
N ALA A 93 18.39 -9.47 13.40
CA ALA A 93 19.57 -8.63 13.54
C ALA A 93 20.81 -9.40 14.04
N CYS A 94 20.65 -10.36 14.96
CA CYS A 94 21.75 -11.20 15.43
C CYS A 94 22.22 -12.15 14.33
N THR A 95 21.29 -12.81 13.63
CA THR A 95 21.59 -13.75 12.54
C THR A 95 22.28 -13.06 11.38
N THR A 96 21.74 -11.92 10.89
CA THR A 96 22.37 -11.08 9.88
C THR A 96 23.79 -10.69 10.27
N ALA A 97 24.00 -10.24 11.50
CA ALA A 97 25.31 -9.82 11.95
C ALA A 97 26.30 -10.99 12.08
N SER A 98 25.82 -12.17 12.49
CA SER A 98 26.59 -13.42 12.52
C SER A 98 27.01 -13.85 11.10
N ARG A 99 26.06 -13.80 10.15
CA ARG A 99 26.26 -14.06 8.72
C ARG A 99 27.28 -13.10 8.13
N LEU A 100 27.11 -11.78 8.26
CA LEU A 100 28.06 -10.78 7.76
C LEU A 100 29.46 -10.95 8.35
N ALA A 101 29.56 -11.25 9.64
CA ALA A 101 30.85 -11.44 10.30
C ALA A 101 31.59 -12.71 9.84
N THR A 102 30.87 -13.67 9.26
CA THR A 102 31.39 -14.94 8.77
C THR A 102 31.66 -14.89 7.26
N ASP A 103 30.69 -14.41 6.49
CA ASP A 103 30.66 -14.51 5.02
C ASP A 103 31.23 -13.26 4.34
N SER A 104 31.16 -12.10 4.98
CA SER A 104 31.63 -10.81 4.43
C SER A 104 32.34 -9.94 5.48
N PRO A 105 33.37 -10.46 6.18
CA PRO A 105 34.03 -9.76 7.27
C PRO A 105 34.68 -8.42 6.85
N GLU A 106 34.98 -8.25 5.56
CA GLU A 106 35.47 -7.02 4.97
C GLU A 106 34.47 -5.85 5.02
N LEU A 107 33.16 -6.14 5.07
CA LEU A 107 32.10 -5.12 5.17
C LEU A 107 31.87 -4.66 6.62
N VAL A 108 32.20 -5.50 7.59
CA VAL A 108 31.96 -5.24 9.02
C VAL A 108 32.73 -4.02 9.51
N ILE A 109 34.02 -3.89 9.19
CA ILE A 109 34.82 -2.75 9.67
C ILE A 109 34.34 -1.41 9.09
N PRO A 110 34.14 -1.26 7.77
CA PRO A 110 33.55 -0.05 7.18
C PRO A 110 32.24 0.36 7.85
N PHE A 111 31.30 -0.58 8.06
CA PHE A 111 30.01 -0.31 8.68
C PHE A 111 30.11 0.20 10.13
N LEU A 112 31.22 -0.04 10.81
CA LEU A 112 31.39 0.30 12.21
C LEU A 112 32.25 1.55 12.45
N VAL A 113 33.27 1.79 11.63
CA VAL A 113 34.13 2.98 11.72
C VAL A 113 33.34 4.27 11.46
N ALA A 114 32.31 4.21 10.62
CA ALA A 114 31.42 5.34 10.34
C ALA A 114 30.36 5.58 11.44
N GLY A 115 30.23 4.67 12.41
CA GLY A 115 29.11 4.68 13.35
C GLY A 115 29.30 5.56 14.59
N PRO A 116 28.20 5.87 15.31
CA PRO A 116 28.22 6.71 16.51
C PRO A 116 28.94 6.07 17.72
N ARG A 117 29.14 4.76 17.72
CA ARG A 117 29.98 4.06 18.70
C ARG A 117 31.19 3.44 18.01
N ASN A 118 32.33 3.49 18.69
CA ASN A 118 33.57 2.82 18.30
C ASN A 118 33.75 1.53 19.12
N PRO A 119 33.19 0.38 18.68
CA PRO A 119 33.35 -0.89 19.38
C PRO A 119 34.83 -1.28 19.42
N THR A 120 35.25 -1.85 20.53
CA THR A 120 36.66 -2.24 20.68
C THR A 120 37.02 -3.39 19.72
N PRO A 121 38.29 -3.52 19.26
CA PRO A 121 38.72 -4.67 18.44
C PRO A 121 38.39 -6.03 19.07
N ARG A 122 38.36 -6.08 20.41
CA ARG A 122 37.96 -7.27 21.18
C ARG A 122 36.46 -7.55 21.10
N ALA A 123 35.62 -6.52 21.03
CA ALA A 123 34.18 -6.69 20.85
C ALA A 123 33.87 -7.27 19.46
N LEU A 124 34.58 -6.80 18.43
CA LEU A 124 34.49 -7.32 17.06
C LEU A 124 34.88 -8.80 16.99
N GLN A 125 36.01 -9.16 17.59
CA GLN A 125 36.45 -10.56 17.64
C GLN A 125 35.49 -11.46 18.43
N LYS A 126 34.83 -10.93 19.46
CA LYS A 126 33.84 -11.69 20.24
C LYS A 126 32.50 -11.83 19.51
N ALA A 127 32.12 -10.86 18.69
CA ALA A 127 30.87 -10.88 17.95
C ALA A 127 30.76 -12.09 17.03
N GLN A 128 31.86 -12.48 16.37
CA GLN A 128 31.97 -13.63 15.46
C GLN A 128 31.59 -15.01 16.05
N GLY A 129 31.39 -15.13 17.37
CA GLY A 129 30.95 -16.39 17.97
C GLY A 129 30.03 -16.21 19.17
N LYS A 130 29.40 -15.03 19.31
CA LYS A 130 28.50 -14.70 20.43
C LYS A 130 27.24 -13.94 20.00
N MET A 131 27.04 -13.70 18.71
CA MET A 131 25.81 -13.10 18.19
C MET A 131 24.63 -14.05 18.39
N ASP A 132 24.82 -15.34 18.10
CA ASP A 132 23.77 -16.36 18.28
C ASP A 132 23.43 -16.52 19.78
N ASP A 133 24.45 -16.62 20.65
CA ASP A 133 24.28 -16.65 22.11
C ASP A 133 23.47 -15.45 22.64
N LEU A 134 23.58 -14.27 22.02
CA LEU A 134 22.93 -13.04 22.50
C LEU A 134 21.41 -13.15 22.42
N PHE A 135 20.88 -13.77 21.36
CA PHE A 135 19.44 -13.98 21.23
C PHE A 135 18.97 -15.01 22.25
N ASP A 136 19.62 -16.18 22.31
CA ASP A 136 19.23 -17.28 23.20
C ASP A 136 19.31 -16.91 24.70
N GLU A 137 20.26 -16.04 25.09
CA GLU A 137 20.36 -15.51 26.45
C GLU A 137 19.22 -14.53 26.79
N PHE A 138 18.63 -13.89 25.78
CA PHE A 138 17.55 -12.93 25.94
C PHE A 138 16.18 -13.56 25.78
N TRP A 139 15.96 -14.42 24.78
CA TRP A 139 14.67 -14.95 24.39
C TRP A 139 14.83 -16.42 23.98
N ASP A 140 14.08 -17.31 24.63
CA ASP A 140 14.26 -18.77 24.50
C ASP A 140 13.26 -19.46 23.55
N ASP A 141 12.40 -18.69 22.90
CA ASP A 141 11.37 -19.19 21.98
C ASP A 141 11.54 -18.64 20.55
N GLN A 142 11.30 -19.48 19.54
CA GLN A 142 11.38 -19.11 18.13
C GLN A 142 10.03 -19.29 17.41
N ASP A 143 8.92 -19.16 18.14
CA ASP A 143 7.55 -19.15 17.63
C ASP A 143 7.35 -18.35 16.33
N PHE A 144 8.06 -17.23 16.16
CA PHE A 144 7.96 -16.40 14.94
C PHE A 144 8.46 -17.11 13.68
N LEU A 145 9.35 -18.10 13.78
CA LEU A 145 9.87 -18.87 12.64
C LEU A 145 8.86 -19.88 12.09
N MET A 146 7.89 -20.31 12.91
CA MET A 146 6.88 -21.29 12.51
C MET A 146 5.58 -20.64 12.01
N VAL A 147 5.48 -19.30 12.00
CA VAL A 147 4.24 -18.61 11.60
C VAL A 147 3.93 -18.82 10.12
N SER A 148 4.96 -18.88 9.27
CA SER A 148 4.81 -19.16 7.83
C SER A 148 4.18 -20.53 7.56
N ASP A 149 4.46 -21.53 8.40
CA ASP A 149 3.89 -22.88 8.24
C ASP A 149 2.36 -22.89 8.31
N PHE A 150 1.74 -21.88 8.96
CA PHE A 150 0.29 -21.75 9.01
C PHE A 150 -0.33 -21.14 7.75
N GLN A 151 0.45 -20.46 6.90
CA GLN A 151 -0.07 -19.77 5.70
C GLN A 151 -0.57 -20.76 4.65
N ASP A 152 0.06 -21.94 4.56
CA ASP A 152 -0.32 -23.00 3.63
C ASP A 152 -1.43 -23.93 4.17
N MET A 153 -1.86 -23.74 5.42
CA MET A 153 -2.87 -24.57 6.07
C MET A 153 -4.29 -24.02 5.88
N HIS A 154 -5.28 -24.91 5.85
CA HIS A 154 -6.68 -24.51 5.89
C HIS A 154 -6.97 -23.68 7.18
N PRO A 155 -7.73 -22.57 7.13
CA PRO A 155 -7.88 -21.65 8.25
C PRO A 155 -8.32 -22.28 9.57
N ASP A 156 -9.23 -23.25 9.52
CA ASP A 156 -9.69 -23.98 10.72
C ASP A 156 -8.60 -24.87 11.34
N GLN A 157 -7.78 -25.49 10.50
CA GLN A 157 -6.65 -26.31 10.94
C GLN A 157 -5.54 -25.43 11.54
N ALA A 158 -5.22 -24.31 10.88
CA ALA A 158 -4.27 -23.33 11.40
C ALA A 158 -4.72 -22.80 12.77
N ARG A 159 -6.00 -22.44 12.92
CA ARG A 159 -6.57 -21.95 14.19
C ARG A 159 -6.45 -23.02 15.29
N GLN A 160 -6.76 -24.28 14.98
CA GLN A 160 -6.66 -25.37 15.95
C GLN A 160 -5.21 -25.62 16.38
N LEU A 161 -4.25 -25.61 15.45
CA LEU A 161 -2.85 -25.86 15.74
C LEU A 161 -2.22 -24.70 16.53
N LYS A 162 -2.52 -23.45 16.16
CA LYS A 162 -2.12 -22.25 16.94
C LYS A 162 -2.60 -22.33 18.38
N GLN A 163 -3.84 -22.76 18.62
CA GLN A 163 -4.37 -22.98 19.98
C GLN A 163 -3.61 -24.07 20.74
N GLN A 164 -3.22 -25.16 20.08
CA GLN A 164 -2.45 -26.25 20.70
C GLN A 164 -1.03 -25.83 21.07
N LEU A 165 -0.41 -24.96 20.26
CA LEU A 165 0.92 -24.42 20.49
C LEU A 165 0.92 -23.23 21.46
N GLY A 166 -0.25 -22.73 21.86
CA GLY A 166 -0.35 -21.59 22.76
C GLY A 166 -0.05 -20.25 22.08
N LEU A 167 -0.34 -20.14 20.79
CA LEU A 167 -0.16 -18.94 19.96
C LEU A 167 -1.49 -18.23 19.73
N PRO A 168 -2.02 -17.45 20.69
CA PRO A 168 -3.25 -16.70 20.47
C PRO A 168 -3.03 -15.59 19.43
N ASP A 169 -4.09 -15.23 18.69
CA ASP A 169 -3.99 -14.22 17.63
C ASP A 169 -3.44 -12.88 18.14
N GLU A 170 -3.76 -12.47 19.37
CA GLU A 170 -3.22 -11.25 20.00
C GLU A 170 -1.69 -11.25 20.14
N TYR A 171 -1.08 -12.43 20.32
CA TYR A 171 0.37 -12.59 20.42
C TYR A 171 1.05 -12.49 19.05
N LEU A 172 0.37 -12.97 18.00
CA LEU A 172 0.85 -12.92 16.62
C LEU A 172 0.54 -11.59 15.93
N GLN A 173 -0.44 -10.84 16.41
CA GLN A 173 -0.93 -9.60 15.79
C GLN A 173 0.18 -8.62 15.41
N PRO A 174 1.21 -8.36 16.24
CA PRO A 174 2.30 -7.46 15.85
C PRO A 174 3.05 -7.88 14.57
N LEU A 175 3.18 -9.19 14.31
CA LEU A 175 3.81 -9.68 13.08
C LEU A 175 2.92 -9.40 11.86
N TYR A 176 1.61 -9.62 11.97
CA TYR A 176 0.66 -9.28 10.91
C TYR A 176 0.59 -7.77 10.65
N ASP A 177 0.60 -6.96 11.71
CA ASP A 177 0.64 -5.50 11.61
C ASP A 177 1.91 -5.02 10.90
N ALA A 178 3.03 -5.74 11.03
CA ALA A 178 4.26 -5.41 10.31
C ALA A 178 4.13 -5.62 8.80
N LEU A 179 3.48 -6.71 8.36
CA LEU A 179 3.19 -6.98 6.95
C LEU A 179 2.23 -5.94 6.33
N GLY A 180 1.27 -5.45 7.11
CA GLY A 180 0.31 -4.44 6.65
C GLY A 180 0.87 -3.01 6.56
N ARG A 181 2.13 -2.77 6.94
CA ARG A 181 2.73 -1.43 6.89
C ARG A 181 3.26 -1.12 5.50
N GLY A 182 2.60 -0.16 4.84
CA GLY A 182 3.08 0.41 3.57
C GLY A 182 3.96 1.65 3.72
N ARG A 183 4.11 2.22 4.92
CA ARG A 183 4.82 3.50 5.13
C ARG A 183 5.67 3.47 6.41
N VAL A 184 6.77 4.22 6.39
CA VAL A 184 7.67 4.41 7.55
C VAL A 184 7.08 5.37 8.56
N SER A 185 7.36 5.16 9.85
CA SER A 185 6.88 6.05 10.91
C SER A 185 7.48 7.46 10.80
N GLY A 186 6.71 8.48 11.19
CA GLY A 186 7.21 9.85 11.32
C GLY A 186 8.35 9.99 12.37
N ALA A 187 8.52 9.00 13.24
CA ALA A 187 9.53 8.95 14.29
C ALA A 187 10.88 8.36 13.84
N ILE A 188 11.00 7.88 12.60
CA ILE A 188 12.17 7.15 12.08
C ILE A 188 13.51 7.85 12.37
N SER A 189 13.59 9.16 12.10
CA SER A 189 14.81 9.95 12.34
C SER A 189 15.24 9.92 13.82
N ALA A 190 14.29 10.07 14.74
CA ALA A 190 14.57 10.01 16.18
C ALA A 190 14.93 8.59 16.63
N ASN A 191 14.29 7.59 16.04
CA ASN A 191 14.50 6.19 16.38
C ASN A 191 15.89 5.68 15.95
N LEU A 192 16.43 6.18 14.83
CA LEU A 192 17.78 5.83 14.34
C LEU A 192 18.92 6.43 15.17
N GLN A 193 18.63 7.38 16.06
CA GLN A 193 19.67 8.02 16.86
C GLN A 193 20.48 7.01 17.67
N GLY A 194 21.79 7.21 17.72
CA GLY A 194 22.72 6.35 18.43
C GLY A 194 22.93 4.97 17.81
N LEU A 195 22.21 4.65 16.73
CA LEU A 195 22.51 3.56 15.81
C LEU A 195 23.28 4.08 14.59
N LEU A 196 22.79 5.18 14.02
CA LEU A 196 23.44 5.94 12.96
C LEU A 196 23.93 7.29 13.51
N THR A 197 24.91 7.90 12.85
CA THR A 197 25.30 9.30 13.08
C THR A 197 24.28 10.26 12.50
N ASP A 198 24.31 11.54 12.90
CA ASP A 198 23.37 12.54 12.36
C ASP A 198 23.52 12.74 10.84
N GLU A 199 24.75 12.63 10.33
CA GLU A 199 25.06 12.70 8.89
C GLU A 199 24.47 11.50 8.14
N GLU A 200 24.71 10.27 8.63
CA GLU A 200 24.11 9.06 8.06
C GLU A 200 22.58 9.08 8.09
N ILE A 201 21.96 9.65 9.13
CA ILE A 201 20.51 9.80 9.19
C ILE A 201 20.04 10.79 8.12
N GLN A 202 20.73 11.92 7.95
CA GLN A 202 20.37 12.91 6.92
C GLN A 202 20.46 12.32 5.51
N ASP A 203 21.47 11.50 5.24
CA ASP A 203 21.68 10.85 3.94
C ASP A 203 20.69 9.70 3.69
N ALA A 204 20.37 8.92 4.72
CA ALA A 204 19.46 7.79 4.60
C ALA A 204 17.98 8.19 4.51
N LEU A 205 17.58 9.31 5.14
CA LEU A 205 16.17 9.70 5.21
C LEU A 205 15.48 9.90 3.86
N PRO A 206 16.09 10.55 2.84
CA PRO A 206 15.52 10.63 1.51
C PRO A 206 15.24 9.25 0.89
N LEU A 207 16.14 8.28 1.11
CA LEU A 207 16.00 6.92 0.59
C LEU A 207 14.88 6.17 1.31
N ILE A 208 14.87 6.22 2.64
CA ILE A 208 13.87 5.56 3.49
C ILE A 208 12.46 6.15 3.26
N ARG A 209 12.35 7.41 2.87
CA ARG A 209 11.07 8.10 2.62
C ARG A 209 10.67 8.15 1.16
N ALA A 210 11.49 7.59 0.27
CA ALA A 210 11.09 7.45 -1.13
C ALA A 210 9.83 6.56 -1.20
N PRO A 211 8.93 6.79 -2.19
CA PRO A 211 7.82 5.89 -2.46
C PRO A 211 8.30 4.45 -2.59
N TRP A 212 7.57 3.51 -1.98
CA TRP A 212 7.86 2.07 -2.04
C TRP A 212 6.63 1.29 -2.53
N PRO A 213 6.76 0.32 -3.47
CA PRO A 213 7.98 -0.05 -4.20
C PRO A 213 8.55 1.16 -4.96
N PRO A 214 9.86 1.20 -5.27
CA PRO A 214 10.40 2.23 -6.14
C PRO A 214 9.49 2.27 -7.34
N GLU A 215 8.81 3.39 -7.59
CA GLU A 215 8.03 3.52 -8.81
C GLU A 215 9.00 3.14 -9.92
N ALA A 216 8.78 1.99 -10.56
CA ALA A 216 9.57 1.56 -11.71
C ALA A 216 9.44 2.75 -12.63
N ARG A 217 10.50 3.57 -12.73
CA ARG A 217 10.41 4.91 -13.35
C ARG A 217 9.62 4.70 -14.60
N LEU A 218 8.35 5.11 -14.62
CA LEU A 218 7.56 5.06 -15.82
C LEU A 218 8.35 5.98 -16.72
N VAL A 219 9.07 5.38 -17.66
CA VAL A 219 10.01 6.03 -18.56
C VAL A 219 9.14 6.88 -19.46
N ASN A 220 8.66 8.00 -18.93
CA ASN A 220 7.74 8.94 -19.54
C ASN A 220 7.38 10.02 -18.50
N ASP A 221 8.19 11.09 -18.46
CA ASP A 221 7.85 12.44 -17.95
C ASP A 221 6.56 13.04 -18.59
N THR A 222 5.72 12.23 -19.24
CA THR A 222 4.52 12.65 -19.95
C THR A 222 3.28 12.64 -19.06
N PHE A 223 3.23 11.81 -18.01
CA PHE A 223 2.06 11.73 -17.12
C PHE A 223 2.30 12.52 -15.83
N CYS A 224 1.26 13.21 -15.38
CA CYS A 224 1.23 13.96 -14.14
C CYS A 224 0.07 13.43 -13.28
N ARG A 225 0.24 13.53 -11.96
CA ARG A 225 -0.82 13.24 -11.00
C ARG A 225 -1.92 14.30 -11.09
N GLY A 226 -3.15 13.85 -10.95
CA GLY A 226 -4.33 14.70 -10.89
C GLY A 226 -5.47 13.99 -10.17
N ILE A 227 -6.65 14.58 -10.25
CA ILE A 227 -7.88 13.99 -9.72
C ILE A 227 -8.99 14.05 -10.79
N GLU A 228 -9.88 13.07 -10.79
CA GLU A 228 -11.13 13.10 -11.55
C GLU A 228 -12.26 13.56 -10.62
N ASP A 229 -12.95 14.63 -11.02
CA ASP A 229 -14.23 15.02 -10.44
C ASP A 229 -15.33 14.30 -11.22
N GLU A 230 -15.78 13.17 -10.68
CA GLU A 230 -16.78 12.32 -11.31
C GLU A 230 -18.15 12.99 -11.41
N TYR A 231 -18.45 13.95 -10.52
CA TYR A 231 -19.71 14.67 -10.52
C TYR A 231 -19.81 15.54 -11.78
N HIS A 232 -18.79 16.34 -12.07
CA HIS A 232 -18.74 17.15 -13.30
C HIS A 232 -18.21 16.36 -14.51
N GLY A 233 -17.48 15.25 -14.30
CA GLY A 233 -16.77 14.51 -15.34
C GLY A 233 -15.56 15.29 -15.86
N LEU A 234 -14.75 15.84 -14.97
CA LEU A 234 -13.56 16.64 -15.30
C LEU A 234 -12.28 15.97 -14.83
N LEU A 235 -11.25 15.99 -15.67
CA LEU A 235 -9.89 15.64 -15.28
C LEU A 235 -9.15 16.89 -14.80
N ILE A 236 -8.70 16.91 -13.56
CA ILE A 236 -8.16 18.09 -12.89
C ILE A 236 -6.69 17.86 -12.58
N GLY A 237 -5.83 18.77 -13.01
CA GLY A 237 -4.42 18.66 -12.70
C GLY A 237 -3.52 19.60 -13.52
N PRO A 238 -2.20 19.48 -13.34
CA PRO A 238 -1.56 18.61 -12.37
C PRO A 238 -1.78 19.10 -10.92
N CYS A 239 -1.81 18.19 -9.96
CA CYS A 239 -1.75 18.49 -8.52
C CYS A 239 -0.65 17.69 -7.83
N ASP A 240 -0.19 18.15 -6.67
CA ASP A 240 0.75 17.38 -5.84
C ASP A 240 0.03 16.27 -5.05
N GLU A 241 0.80 15.35 -4.49
CA GLU A 241 0.30 14.22 -3.72
C GLU A 241 -0.52 14.65 -2.51
N VAL A 242 -0.10 15.72 -1.82
CA VAL A 242 -0.80 16.23 -0.63
C VAL A 242 -2.17 16.78 -1.01
N ALA A 243 -2.27 17.47 -2.14
CA ALA A 243 -3.53 17.96 -2.68
C ALA A 243 -4.47 16.82 -3.09
N ALA A 244 -3.96 15.80 -3.80
CA ALA A 244 -4.77 14.63 -4.17
C ALA A 244 -5.29 13.88 -2.93
N GLU A 245 -4.42 13.60 -1.95
CA GLU A 245 -4.79 12.93 -0.70
C GLU A 245 -5.85 13.72 0.10
N GLN A 246 -5.79 15.05 0.09
CA GLN A 246 -6.78 15.91 0.79
C GLN A 246 -8.19 15.82 0.18
N GLU A 247 -8.30 15.57 -1.12
CA GLU A 247 -9.59 15.48 -1.80
C GLU A 247 -10.14 14.05 -1.84
N ALA A 248 -9.30 13.04 -1.60
CA ALA A 248 -9.68 11.62 -1.64
C ALA A 248 -10.77 11.22 -0.62
N ASP A 249 -11.00 12.02 0.43
CA ASP A 249 -12.12 11.82 1.36
C ASP A 249 -13.50 12.08 0.70
N CYS A 250 -13.54 12.77 -0.44
CA CYS A 250 -14.77 13.03 -1.18
C CYS A 250 -15.11 11.88 -2.12
N ARG A 251 -16.29 11.28 -1.96
CA ARG A 251 -16.77 10.13 -2.77
C ARG A 251 -16.90 10.36 -4.28
N PHE A 252 -16.75 11.59 -4.76
CA PHE A 252 -16.81 11.95 -6.18
C PHE A 252 -15.42 12.32 -6.74
N ILE A 253 -14.37 12.17 -5.94
CA ILE A 253 -13.00 12.46 -6.32
C ILE A 253 -12.23 11.15 -6.37
N VAL A 254 -11.64 10.87 -7.54
CA VAL A 254 -10.78 9.71 -7.77
C VAL A 254 -9.39 10.21 -8.15
N GLU A 255 -8.34 9.64 -7.59
CA GLU A 255 -6.98 9.97 -8.00
C GLU A 255 -6.68 9.36 -9.37
N ILE A 256 -6.08 10.15 -10.27
CA ILE A 256 -5.75 9.71 -11.63
C ILE A 256 -4.33 10.11 -12.02
N SER A 257 -3.83 9.43 -13.06
CA SER A 257 -2.62 9.83 -13.79
C SER A 257 -2.98 10.10 -15.24
N ALA A 258 -2.70 11.31 -15.72
CA ALA A 258 -3.02 11.74 -17.08
C ALA A 258 -1.84 12.49 -17.70
N ALA A 259 -1.78 12.54 -19.03
CA ALA A 259 -0.79 13.38 -19.70
C ALA A 259 -0.94 14.85 -19.28
N LYS A 260 0.15 15.63 -19.30
CA LYS A 260 0.09 17.05 -18.88
C LYS A 260 -0.96 17.88 -19.63
N ASP A 261 -1.24 17.54 -20.88
CA ASP A 261 -2.27 18.14 -21.75
C ASP A 261 -3.62 17.39 -21.71
N GLY A 262 -3.73 16.35 -20.88
CA GLY A 262 -4.94 15.55 -20.68
C GLY A 262 -5.90 16.12 -19.63
N PHE A 263 -5.52 17.15 -18.88
CA PHE A 263 -6.39 17.79 -17.90
C PHE A 263 -7.32 18.83 -18.54
N ASP A 264 -8.57 18.83 -18.10
CA ASP A 264 -9.60 19.78 -18.49
C ASP A 264 -9.38 21.17 -17.87
N CYS A 265 -8.81 21.21 -16.65
CA CYS A 265 -8.50 22.43 -15.93
C CYS A 265 -7.41 22.21 -14.88
N SER A 266 -6.81 23.29 -14.40
CA SER A 266 -5.85 23.24 -13.31
C SER A 266 -6.52 22.99 -11.96
N TYR A 267 -5.76 22.44 -11.01
CA TYR A 267 -6.23 22.22 -9.65
C TYR A 267 -6.72 23.51 -8.97
N THR A 268 -6.05 24.64 -9.20
CA THR A 268 -6.45 25.94 -8.67
C THR A 268 -7.78 26.42 -9.23
N GLU A 269 -7.99 26.30 -10.55
CA GLU A 269 -9.27 26.67 -11.18
C GLU A 269 -10.43 25.83 -10.65
N TRP A 270 -10.20 24.53 -10.44
CA TRP A 270 -11.20 23.66 -9.85
C TRP A 270 -11.54 24.03 -8.40
N ILE A 271 -10.53 24.31 -7.56
CA ILE A 271 -10.73 24.81 -6.19
C ILE A 271 -11.60 26.06 -6.18
N ASP A 272 -11.25 27.04 -7.02
CA ASP A 272 -11.86 28.37 -6.98
C ASP A 272 -13.31 28.36 -7.47
N HIS A 273 -13.66 27.46 -8.40
CA HIS A 273 -14.95 27.52 -9.10
C HIS A 273 -15.90 26.34 -8.81
N LEU A 274 -15.38 25.16 -8.47
CA LEU A 274 -16.16 23.92 -8.54
C LEU A 274 -16.10 23.08 -7.25
N ARG A 275 -14.99 23.13 -6.50
CA ARG A 275 -14.77 22.29 -5.32
C ARG A 275 -15.92 22.33 -4.31
N GLU A 276 -16.39 23.52 -3.96
CA GLU A 276 -17.49 23.67 -3.00
C GLU A 276 -18.78 22.97 -3.46
N ASP A 277 -19.08 22.98 -4.77
CA ASP A 277 -20.25 22.31 -5.30
C ASP A 277 -20.14 20.79 -5.20
N VAL A 278 -18.96 20.22 -5.49
CA VAL A 278 -18.72 18.77 -5.40
C VAL A 278 -18.88 18.29 -3.96
N HIS A 279 -18.21 18.96 -3.01
CA HIS A 279 -18.28 18.62 -1.59
C HIS A 279 -19.71 18.77 -1.04
N ARG A 280 -20.44 19.83 -1.43
CA ARG A 280 -21.84 20.01 -1.05
C ARG A 280 -22.73 18.86 -1.55
N ILE A 281 -22.51 18.37 -2.77
CA ILE A 281 -23.27 17.24 -3.32
C ILE A 281 -22.83 15.90 -2.67
N ALA A 282 -21.56 15.77 -2.28
CA ALA A 282 -21.09 14.63 -1.50
C ALA A 282 -21.81 14.54 -0.15
N ASP A 283 -21.88 15.66 0.59
CA ASP A 283 -22.50 15.75 1.92
C ASP A 283 -23.99 15.45 1.93
N GLN A 284 -24.71 15.80 0.85
CA GLN A 284 -26.16 15.58 0.78
C GLN A 284 -26.53 14.08 0.72
N HIS A 285 -25.57 13.17 0.49
CA HIS A 285 -25.77 11.73 0.33
C HIS A 285 -26.78 11.33 -0.76
N GLU A 286 -27.32 12.29 -1.52
CA GLU A 286 -28.27 12.03 -2.59
C GLU A 286 -27.50 11.46 -3.79
N VAL A 287 -27.94 10.29 -4.28
CA VAL A 287 -27.62 9.86 -5.64
C VAL A 287 -28.32 10.87 -6.54
N VAL A 288 -27.57 11.57 -7.41
CA VAL A 288 -28.17 12.58 -8.28
C VAL A 288 -29.25 11.91 -9.12
N PRO A 289 -30.54 12.23 -8.93
CA PRO A 289 -31.61 11.46 -9.54
C PRO A 289 -31.57 11.63 -11.04
N VAL A 290 -31.23 10.55 -11.74
CA VAL A 290 -31.23 10.51 -13.19
C VAL A 290 -32.65 10.25 -13.66
N VAL A 291 -33.30 11.27 -14.23
CA VAL A 291 -34.63 11.14 -14.79
C VAL A 291 -34.53 10.40 -16.13
N VAL A 292 -34.90 9.13 -16.13
CA VAL A 292 -35.06 8.34 -17.37
C VAL A 292 -36.47 8.58 -17.92
N PRO A 293 -36.61 9.06 -19.18
CA PRO A 293 -37.93 9.19 -19.79
C PRO A 293 -38.70 7.87 -19.79
N GLY A 294 -39.99 7.92 -19.45
CA GLY A 294 -40.86 6.75 -19.53
C GLY A 294 -41.01 6.28 -20.98
N GLU A 295 -40.95 4.97 -21.20
CA GLU A 295 -41.31 4.32 -22.45
C GLU A 295 -42.44 3.33 -22.20
N ASP A 296 -43.28 3.11 -23.20
CA ASP A 296 -44.31 2.09 -23.11
C ASP A 296 -43.68 0.68 -23.20
N LYS A 297 -44.42 -0.33 -22.72
CA LYS A 297 -43.92 -1.70 -22.62
C LYS A 297 -43.63 -2.34 -23.98
N GLU A 298 -44.34 -1.96 -25.04
CA GLU A 298 -44.13 -2.53 -26.37
C GLU A 298 -42.82 -2.01 -26.97
N SER A 299 -42.55 -0.71 -26.81
CA SER A 299 -41.29 -0.07 -27.20
C SER A 299 -40.08 -0.69 -26.47
N ILE A 300 -40.18 -0.87 -25.15
CA ILE A 300 -39.11 -1.51 -24.36
C ILE A 300 -38.82 -2.93 -24.88
N ARG A 301 -39.87 -3.72 -25.14
CA ARG A 301 -39.71 -5.09 -25.64
C ARG A 301 -39.08 -5.12 -27.03
N ALA A 302 -39.47 -4.20 -27.92
CA ALA A 302 -38.88 -4.09 -29.24
C ALA A 302 -37.38 -3.73 -29.15
N ALA A 303 -37.02 -2.79 -28.27
CA ALA A 303 -35.64 -2.38 -28.07
C ALA A 303 -34.76 -3.49 -27.48
N ILE A 304 -35.27 -4.28 -26.52
CA ILE A 304 -34.56 -5.45 -25.98
C ILE A 304 -34.29 -6.48 -27.08
N ASN A 305 -35.29 -6.80 -27.90
CA ASN A 305 -35.12 -7.73 -29.02
C ASN A 305 -34.07 -7.21 -30.02
N GLN A 306 -34.04 -5.90 -30.27
CA GLN A 306 -33.03 -5.28 -31.12
C GLN A 306 -31.64 -5.38 -30.49
N ALA A 307 -31.49 -5.01 -29.22
CA ALA A 307 -30.23 -5.09 -28.47
C ALA A 307 -29.64 -6.51 -28.43
N GLN A 308 -30.48 -7.53 -28.35
CA GLN A 308 -30.05 -8.93 -28.33
C GLN A 308 -29.65 -9.48 -29.70
N SER A 309 -30.18 -8.93 -30.79
CA SER A 309 -30.01 -9.50 -32.14
C SER A 309 -29.00 -8.73 -32.99
N ALA A 310 -29.18 -7.42 -33.11
CA ALA A 310 -28.39 -6.56 -33.99
C ALA A 310 -27.58 -5.49 -33.23
N GLY A 311 -27.85 -5.32 -31.93
CA GLY A 311 -27.34 -4.19 -31.15
C GLY A 311 -28.22 -2.95 -31.29
N LEU A 312 -28.07 -2.03 -30.34
CA LEU A 312 -28.70 -0.72 -30.33
C LEU A 312 -27.96 0.23 -31.28
N MET A 313 -28.46 1.47 -31.40
CA MET A 313 -27.93 2.47 -32.34
C MET A 313 -26.47 2.86 -32.05
N ASP A 314 -26.03 2.73 -30.79
CA ASP A 314 -24.66 2.97 -30.34
C ASP A 314 -23.82 1.69 -30.27
N GLY A 315 -24.31 0.60 -30.88
CA GLY A 315 -23.64 -0.71 -30.87
C GLY A 315 -23.79 -1.51 -29.57
N THR A 316 -24.39 -0.93 -28.52
CA THR A 316 -24.61 -1.64 -27.24
C THR A 316 -25.53 -2.84 -27.42
N ARG A 317 -25.19 -3.96 -26.79
CA ARG A 317 -25.93 -5.22 -26.81
C ARG A 317 -26.35 -5.64 -25.41
N ILE A 318 -27.45 -6.40 -25.35
CA ILE A 318 -27.87 -7.12 -24.13
C ILE A 318 -27.59 -8.59 -24.36
N VAL A 319 -26.71 -9.16 -23.54
CA VAL A 319 -26.20 -10.52 -23.71
C VAL A 319 -26.60 -11.41 -22.55
N SER A 320 -26.94 -12.67 -22.85
CA SER A 320 -27.15 -13.70 -21.83
C SER A 320 -25.79 -14.25 -21.40
N ARG A 321 -25.61 -14.42 -20.09
CA ARG A 321 -24.47 -15.06 -19.44
C ARG A 321 -24.96 -16.27 -18.64
N ASP A 322 -24.03 -17.07 -18.13
CA ASP A 322 -24.37 -18.25 -17.32
C ASP A 322 -25.05 -17.88 -15.98
N ASP A 323 -24.80 -16.67 -15.48
CA ASP A 323 -25.26 -16.14 -14.21
C ASP A 323 -26.35 -15.04 -14.34
N GLY A 324 -26.73 -14.66 -15.57
CA GLY A 324 -27.80 -13.68 -15.80
C GLY A 324 -27.68 -12.95 -17.13
N TRP A 325 -27.93 -11.64 -17.10
CA TRP A 325 -27.89 -10.76 -18.27
C TRP A 325 -26.88 -9.64 -18.06
N GLY A 326 -26.10 -9.33 -19.09
CA GLY A 326 -25.14 -8.22 -19.10
C GLY A 326 -25.48 -7.19 -20.19
N VAL A 327 -24.96 -5.97 -20.00
CA VAL A 327 -24.95 -4.91 -21.01
C VAL A 327 -23.51 -4.77 -21.49
N VAL A 328 -23.28 -4.90 -22.80
CA VAL A 328 -21.95 -4.80 -23.41
C VAL A 328 -21.95 -3.74 -24.49
N ASP A 329 -20.96 -2.86 -24.52
CA ASP A 329 -20.84 -1.83 -25.54
C ASP A 329 -20.33 -2.39 -26.89
N GLU A 330 -20.01 -1.50 -27.83
CA GLU A 330 -19.49 -1.89 -29.15
C GLU A 330 -18.05 -2.43 -29.11
N ASP A 331 -17.27 -2.03 -28.10
CA ASP A 331 -15.86 -2.39 -27.92
C ASP A 331 -15.67 -3.64 -27.05
N GLY A 332 -16.74 -4.14 -26.42
CA GLY A 332 -16.73 -5.36 -25.61
C GLY A 332 -16.65 -5.11 -24.10
N TYR A 333 -16.75 -3.86 -23.65
CA TYR A 333 -16.80 -3.53 -22.23
C TYR A 333 -18.20 -3.74 -21.67
N PHE A 334 -18.27 -4.25 -20.46
CA PHE A 334 -19.49 -4.51 -19.74
C PHE A 334 -19.84 -3.35 -18.82
N LEU A 335 -21.14 -3.09 -18.65
CA LEU A 335 -21.62 -2.06 -17.73
C LEU A 335 -21.29 -2.46 -16.29
N GLU A 336 -20.56 -1.59 -15.59
CA GLU A 336 -20.20 -1.74 -14.18
C GLU A 336 -21.26 -1.01 -13.34
N ASP A 337 -21.26 0.32 -13.27
CA ASP A 337 -22.32 1.07 -12.56
C ASP A 337 -23.20 1.92 -13.53
N PRO A 338 -24.51 1.61 -13.63
CA PRO A 338 -25.45 2.39 -14.43
C PRO A 338 -25.71 3.83 -13.93
N ASN A 339 -25.30 4.19 -12.72
CA ASN A 339 -25.53 5.51 -12.15
C ASN A 339 -24.42 6.52 -12.47
N VAL A 340 -23.21 6.02 -12.74
CA VAL A 340 -22.06 6.85 -13.18
C VAL A 340 -21.66 6.58 -14.62
N ALA A 341 -22.35 5.65 -15.30
CA ALA A 341 -22.05 5.22 -16.66
C ALA A 341 -20.61 4.69 -16.80
N ALA A 342 -20.21 3.86 -15.84
CA ALA A 342 -18.92 3.18 -15.82
C ALA A 342 -18.99 1.83 -16.55
N TRP A 343 -17.88 1.47 -17.20
CA TRP A 343 -17.75 0.28 -18.03
C TRP A 343 -16.41 -0.40 -17.73
N VAL A 344 -16.38 -1.72 -17.80
CA VAL A 344 -15.23 -2.53 -17.40
C VAL A 344 -14.99 -3.69 -18.38
N HIS A 345 -13.74 -4.12 -18.51
CA HIS A 345 -13.40 -5.29 -19.32
C HIS A 345 -13.90 -6.58 -18.64
N GLU A 346 -14.24 -7.62 -19.41
CA GLU A 346 -14.78 -8.87 -18.82
C GLU A 346 -13.79 -9.56 -17.87
N ASP A 347 -12.50 -9.39 -18.13
CA ASP A 347 -11.40 -10.03 -17.39
C ASP A 347 -10.90 -9.21 -16.19
N ASP A 348 -11.55 -8.11 -15.83
CA ASP A 348 -11.18 -7.30 -14.66
C ASP A 348 -11.76 -7.91 -13.37
N GLU A 349 -10.89 -8.55 -12.58
CA GLU A 349 -11.29 -9.24 -11.34
C GLU A 349 -11.61 -8.26 -10.20
N ASP A 350 -11.07 -7.04 -10.25
CA ASP A 350 -11.23 -6.04 -9.19
C ASP A 350 -12.55 -5.26 -9.33
N LEU A 351 -13.05 -5.12 -10.56
CA LEU A 351 -14.29 -4.40 -10.89
C LEU A 351 -15.25 -5.29 -11.68
N PRO A 352 -15.98 -6.21 -11.02
CA PRO A 352 -16.85 -7.15 -11.72
C PRO A 352 -18.02 -6.44 -12.40
N ALA A 353 -18.25 -6.78 -13.67
CA ALA A 353 -19.41 -6.32 -14.43
C ALA A 353 -20.74 -6.62 -13.72
N MET A 354 -21.71 -5.70 -13.82
CA MET A 354 -23.04 -5.93 -13.27
C MET A 354 -23.80 -7.01 -14.04
N VAL A 355 -24.45 -7.90 -13.26
CA VAL A 355 -25.29 -8.97 -13.78
C VAL A 355 -26.73 -8.74 -13.33
N PHE A 356 -27.66 -8.80 -14.28
CA PHE A 356 -29.07 -8.55 -14.08
C PHE A 356 -29.89 -9.84 -14.19
N SER A 357 -31.00 -9.91 -13.46
CA SER A 357 -31.83 -11.12 -13.44
C SER A 357 -32.65 -11.30 -14.72
N THR A 358 -32.92 -10.21 -15.43
CA THR A 358 -33.71 -10.17 -16.66
C THR A 358 -33.11 -9.23 -17.70
N ALA A 359 -33.43 -9.46 -18.97
CA ALA A 359 -33.05 -8.57 -20.07
C ALA A 359 -33.71 -7.18 -19.91
N GLU A 360 -34.92 -7.11 -19.33
CA GLU A 360 -35.60 -5.87 -19.01
C GLU A 360 -34.85 -5.04 -17.96
N GLU A 361 -34.31 -5.68 -16.93
CA GLU A 361 -33.47 -5.01 -15.92
C GLU A 361 -32.17 -4.50 -16.52
N ALA A 362 -31.49 -5.33 -17.33
CA ALA A 362 -30.28 -4.93 -18.06
C ALA A 362 -30.54 -3.73 -18.98
N TYR A 363 -31.63 -3.77 -19.76
CA TYR A 363 -32.00 -2.64 -20.62
C TYR A 363 -32.33 -1.37 -19.81
N SER A 364 -33.02 -1.53 -18.69
CA SER A 364 -33.34 -0.41 -17.79
C SER A 364 -32.07 0.19 -17.19
N ALA A 365 -31.07 -0.63 -16.85
CA ALA A 365 -29.76 -0.20 -16.37
C ALA A 365 -28.98 0.55 -17.47
N TYR A 366 -28.96 0.02 -18.69
CA TYR A 366 -28.40 0.72 -19.85
C TYR A 366 -29.04 2.11 -20.05
N ARG A 367 -30.38 2.22 -20.01
CA ARG A 367 -31.06 3.52 -20.15
C ARG A 367 -30.70 4.51 -19.03
N ARG A 368 -30.54 4.02 -17.80
CA ARG A 368 -30.03 4.82 -16.67
C ARG A 368 -28.61 5.31 -16.94
N SER A 369 -27.72 4.41 -17.40
CA SER A 369 -26.35 4.73 -17.79
C SER A 369 -26.31 5.83 -18.86
N CYS A 370 -27.08 5.69 -19.94
CA CYS A 370 -27.17 6.73 -20.97
C CYS A 370 -27.64 8.08 -20.43
N ALA A 371 -28.63 8.06 -19.53
CA ALA A 371 -29.16 9.30 -18.95
C ALA A 371 -28.18 9.92 -17.94
N ALA A 372 -27.44 9.11 -17.19
CA ALA A 372 -26.38 9.53 -16.28
C ALA A 372 -25.23 10.18 -17.07
N GLY A 373 -24.75 9.50 -18.12
CA GLY A 373 -23.70 10.03 -19.02
C GLY A 373 -24.11 11.36 -19.66
N LYS A 374 -25.35 11.49 -20.15
CA LYS A 374 -25.88 12.76 -20.67
C LYS A 374 -26.00 13.86 -19.61
N ALA A 375 -26.32 13.51 -18.37
CA ALA A 375 -26.36 14.47 -17.28
C ALA A 375 -24.95 14.94 -16.91
N ARG A 376 -23.99 14.03 -16.77
CA ARG A 376 -22.58 14.31 -16.51
C ARG A 376 -21.97 15.19 -17.61
N MET A 377 -22.20 14.86 -18.89
CA MET A 377 -21.72 15.66 -20.02
C MET A 377 -22.23 17.11 -19.97
N ARG A 378 -23.51 17.33 -19.63
CA ARG A 378 -24.06 18.69 -19.45
C ARG A 378 -23.38 19.43 -18.30
N ARG A 379 -23.18 18.76 -17.16
CA ARG A 379 -22.45 19.35 -16.02
C ARG A 379 -21.01 19.70 -16.38
N ARG A 380 -20.32 18.85 -17.13
CA ARG A 380 -18.97 19.12 -17.66
C ARG A 380 -18.96 20.40 -18.49
N GLU A 381 -19.88 20.52 -19.44
CA GLU A 381 -19.98 21.71 -20.30
C GLU A 381 -20.28 22.98 -19.51
N GLU A 382 -21.14 22.89 -18.49
CA GLU A 382 -21.45 24.02 -17.58
C GLU A 382 -20.24 24.40 -16.72
N ALA A 383 -19.53 23.42 -16.18
CA ALA A 383 -18.34 23.62 -15.35
C ALA A 383 -17.20 24.28 -16.15
N LEU A 384 -16.93 23.80 -17.37
CA LEU A 384 -15.92 24.39 -18.26
C LEU A 384 -16.26 25.84 -18.63
N LYS A 385 -17.56 26.16 -18.81
CA LYS A 385 -18.00 27.54 -19.03
C LYS A 385 -17.77 28.42 -17.80
N ARG A 386 -18.04 27.92 -16.60
CA ARG A 386 -17.80 28.68 -15.34
C ARG A 386 -16.32 28.99 -15.14
N ILE A 387 -15.46 28.00 -15.32
CA ILE A 387 -13.99 28.18 -15.28
C ILE A 387 -13.56 29.23 -16.31
N SER A 388 -14.05 29.12 -17.55
CA SER A 388 -13.71 30.06 -18.62
C SER A 388 -14.17 31.51 -18.35
N ASN A 389 -15.25 31.68 -17.58
CA ASN A 389 -15.79 32.99 -17.22
C ASN A 389 -15.18 33.57 -15.93
N GLY A 390 -14.49 32.75 -15.13
CA GLY A 390 -14.03 33.11 -13.78
C GLY A 390 -15.19 33.34 -12.79
N GLU A 391 -16.28 32.59 -12.94
CA GLU A 391 -17.53 32.72 -12.17
C GLU A 391 -17.70 31.73 -11.02
#